data_AF-A0A355RZK1-F1
#
_entry.id   AF-A0A355RZK1-F1
#
_cell.length_a   1.000
_cell.length_b   1.000
_cell.length_c   1.000
_cell.angle_alpha   90.00
_cell.angle_beta   90.00
_cell.angle_gamma   90.00
#
_symmetry.space_group_name_H-M   'P 1'
#
loop_
_entity.id
_entity.type
_entity.pdbx_description
1 polymer ?
#
loop_
_entity_poly.entity_id
_entity_poly.type
_entity_poly.pdbx_seq_one_letter_code
_entity_poly.pdbx_strand_id
1 'polypeptide(L)'
;MKSCVELEDKLNKIDGRGYKAYEDIRGEYEFQNYVLSVDHVQGDPFAPPSKVRITVNQSDAGFPFELYDSECKRVAVVDFLTRLFGRNIKKYHSKIYGTGKSGLILIDSCGQEILDRTSIVIDKKKVEARFEVGLPASGRTIMGRCAKTIFFETLPKIVSETLFFKNIDHSLMEKQVKLSVDQKFLRDGIAKEGLVAFVANGSILPRESGISSKPMMDAVPFMSPETMEVEFKLPYHGNI
;
A
#
# COMPACT_ATOMS: atom_id res chain seq x y z
N MET A 1 10.41 -13.82 -19.65
CA MET A 1 10.09 -12.44 -19.25
C MET A 1 10.23 -11.56 -20.48
N LYS A 2 9.25 -10.68 -20.74
CA LYS A 2 9.23 -9.78 -21.92
C LYS A 2 9.93 -8.48 -21.57
N SER A 3 10.43 -7.71 -22.54
CA SER A 3 10.98 -6.37 -22.25
C SER A 3 9.87 -5.32 -22.04
N CYS A 4 10.16 -4.21 -21.35
CA CYS A 4 9.23 -3.08 -21.29
C CYS A 4 8.93 -2.49 -22.69
N VAL A 5 9.89 -2.56 -23.63
CA VAL A 5 9.70 -2.14 -25.03
C VAL A 5 8.61 -2.98 -25.71
N GLU A 6 8.55 -4.28 -25.45
CA GLU A 6 7.48 -5.13 -25.98
C GLU A 6 6.09 -4.74 -25.44
N LEU A 7 5.99 -4.30 -24.18
CA LEU A 7 4.74 -3.78 -23.64
C LEU A 7 4.32 -2.49 -24.36
N GLU A 8 5.27 -1.57 -24.56
CA GLU A 8 5.03 -0.33 -25.26
C GLU A 8 4.55 -0.58 -26.70
N ASP A 9 5.22 -1.48 -27.42
CA ASP A 9 4.85 -1.88 -28.78
C ASP A 9 3.45 -2.50 -28.85
N LYS A 10 3.09 -3.34 -27.86
CA LYS A 10 1.74 -3.90 -27.76
C LYS A 10 0.70 -2.81 -27.55
N LEU A 11 0.94 -1.88 -26.63
CA LEU A 11 0.03 -0.76 -26.35
C LEU A 11 -0.17 0.10 -27.60
N ASN A 12 0.89 0.36 -28.36
CA ASN A 12 0.81 1.08 -29.64
C ASN A 12 0.00 0.30 -30.69
N LYS A 13 0.20 -1.03 -30.78
CA LYS A 13 -0.50 -1.89 -31.75
C LYS A 13 -2.00 -2.01 -31.47
N ILE A 14 -2.40 -2.03 -30.20
CA ILE A 14 -3.81 -2.19 -29.80
C ILE A 14 -4.56 -0.87 -29.66
N ASP A 15 -3.88 0.28 -29.76
CA ASP A 15 -4.51 1.60 -29.74
C ASP A 15 -5.61 1.70 -30.80
N GLY A 16 -6.80 2.17 -30.41
CA GLY A 16 -7.95 2.25 -31.31
C GLY A 16 -8.63 0.92 -31.64
N ARG A 17 -8.15 -0.23 -31.14
CA ARG A 17 -8.82 -1.53 -31.33
C ARG A 17 -9.93 -1.75 -30.31
N GLY A 18 -10.72 -2.81 -30.51
CA GLY A 18 -11.73 -3.25 -29.55
C GLY A 18 -11.11 -3.73 -28.24
N TYR A 19 -11.80 -3.51 -27.13
CA TYR A 19 -11.32 -3.69 -25.76
C TYR A 19 -10.69 -5.06 -25.45
N LYS A 20 -11.19 -6.13 -26.07
CA LYS A 20 -10.65 -7.49 -25.91
C LYS A 20 -9.17 -7.61 -26.25
N ALA A 21 -8.64 -6.71 -27.10
CA ALA A 21 -7.22 -6.72 -27.46
C ALA A 21 -6.29 -6.38 -26.28
N TYR A 22 -6.80 -5.88 -25.15
CA TYR A 22 -5.99 -5.75 -23.94
C TYR A 22 -5.49 -7.11 -23.40
N GLU A 23 -6.12 -8.25 -23.72
CA GLU A 23 -5.59 -9.55 -23.27
C GLU A 23 -4.15 -9.79 -23.78
N ASP A 24 -3.76 -9.18 -24.91
CA ASP A 24 -2.42 -9.27 -25.48
C ASP A 24 -1.33 -8.70 -24.54
N ILE A 25 -1.70 -7.77 -23.64
CA ILE A 25 -0.76 -7.19 -22.67
C ILE A 25 -0.54 -8.09 -21.45
N ARG A 26 -1.23 -9.21 -21.30
CA ARG A 26 -1.03 -10.13 -20.19
C ARG A 26 0.40 -10.71 -20.15
N GLY A 27 0.93 -10.87 -18.94
CA GLY A 27 2.25 -11.45 -18.67
C GLY A 27 3.19 -10.51 -17.92
N GLU A 28 4.47 -10.88 -17.90
CA GLU A 28 5.51 -10.21 -17.12
C GLU A 28 6.48 -9.45 -18.01
N TYR A 29 6.77 -8.21 -17.62
CA TYR A 29 7.61 -7.26 -18.34
C TYR A 29 8.72 -6.74 -17.43
N GLU A 30 9.95 -6.90 -17.89
CA GLU A 30 11.14 -6.40 -17.23
C GLU A 30 11.28 -4.89 -17.51
N PHE A 31 11.19 -4.11 -16.44
CA PHE A 31 11.65 -2.74 -16.39
C PHE A 31 13.03 -2.71 -15.75
N GLN A 32 13.70 -1.56 -15.83
CA GLN A 32 15.10 -1.44 -15.40
C GLN A 32 15.37 -1.97 -13.98
N ASN A 33 14.53 -1.61 -13.00
CA ASN A 33 14.75 -1.94 -11.59
C ASN A 33 13.58 -2.73 -10.98
N TYR A 34 12.65 -3.23 -11.79
CA TYR A 34 11.47 -3.96 -11.31
C TYR A 34 10.82 -4.78 -12.42
N VAL A 35 10.00 -5.75 -12.04
CA VAL A 35 9.18 -6.54 -12.97
C VAL A 35 7.72 -6.14 -12.80
N LEU A 36 7.09 -5.72 -13.89
CA LEU A 36 5.65 -5.47 -13.99
C LEU A 36 4.94 -6.74 -14.45
N SER A 37 3.98 -7.24 -13.68
CA SER A 37 3.16 -8.40 -14.04
C SER A 37 1.71 -7.97 -14.23
N VAL A 38 1.14 -8.23 -15.40
CA VAL A 38 -0.30 -8.10 -15.65
C VAL A 38 -0.89 -9.51 -15.54
N ASP A 39 -1.47 -9.83 -14.38
CA ASP A 39 -1.93 -11.19 -14.08
C ASP A 39 -3.30 -11.49 -14.68
N HIS A 40 -4.18 -10.49 -14.64
CA HIS A 40 -5.54 -10.55 -15.15
C HIS A 40 -5.90 -9.23 -15.82
N VAL A 41 -6.45 -9.31 -17.03
CA VAL A 41 -6.96 -8.18 -17.78
C VAL A 41 -8.49 -8.16 -17.63
N GLN A 42 -9.04 -6.99 -17.32
CA GLN A 42 -10.47 -6.81 -17.18
C GLN A 42 -11.20 -7.06 -18.53
N GLY A 43 -12.34 -7.74 -18.51
CA GLY A 43 -13.06 -8.14 -19.73
C GLY A 43 -13.73 -6.98 -20.48
N ASP A 44 -14.04 -5.89 -19.78
CA ASP A 44 -14.65 -4.67 -20.32
C ASP A 44 -14.30 -3.44 -19.44
N PRO A 45 -14.56 -2.20 -19.91
CA PRO A 45 -14.22 -0.98 -19.15
C PRO A 45 -14.92 -0.81 -17.80
N PHE A 46 -16.05 -1.49 -17.56
CA PHE A 46 -16.86 -1.41 -16.33
C PHE A 46 -16.60 -2.57 -15.36
N ALA A 47 -16.00 -3.66 -15.84
CA ALA A 47 -15.61 -4.82 -15.04
C ALA A 47 -14.68 -4.45 -13.85
N PRO A 48 -14.49 -5.35 -12.87
CA PRO A 48 -13.39 -5.24 -11.91
C PRO A 48 -12.07 -4.93 -12.64
N PRO A 49 -11.26 -3.97 -12.16
CA PRO A 49 -10.08 -3.56 -12.90
C PRO A 49 -9.04 -4.67 -13.01
N SER A 50 -8.09 -4.48 -13.92
CA SER A 50 -7.05 -5.45 -14.21
C SER A 50 -6.13 -5.62 -13.01
N LYS A 51 -5.75 -6.86 -12.68
CA LYS A 51 -4.86 -7.17 -11.55
C LYS A 51 -3.41 -7.09 -11.99
N VAL A 52 -2.64 -6.26 -11.29
CA VAL A 52 -1.26 -5.95 -11.63
C VAL A 52 -0.38 -6.13 -10.39
N ARG A 53 0.83 -6.64 -10.61
CA ARG A 53 1.87 -6.70 -9.58
C ARG A 53 3.13 -6.01 -10.06
N ILE A 54 3.85 -5.39 -9.12
CA ILE A 54 5.21 -4.91 -9.36
C ILE A 54 6.12 -5.55 -8.34
N THR A 55 7.19 -6.21 -8.80
CA THR A 55 8.18 -6.87 -7.96
C THR A 55 9.54 -6.20 -8.10
N VAL A 56 10.17 -5.87 -6.98
CA VAL A 56 11.52 -5.34 -6.88
C VAL A 56 12.36 -6.34 -6.11
N ASN A 57 13.54 -6.69 -6.60
CA ASN A 57 14.47 -7.54 -5.85
C ASN A 57 14.95 -6.80 -4.59
N GLN A 58 15.18 -7.53 -3.51
CA GLN A 58 15.56 -6.92 -2.24
C GLN A 58 16.93 -6.23 -2.31
N SER A 59 17.83 -6.72 -3.17
CA SER A 59 19.11 -6.07 -3.45
C SER A 59 18.96 -4.64 -3.98
N ASP A 60 17.88 -4.38 -4.72
CA ASP A 60 17.59 -3.07 -5.30
C ASP A 60 16.68 -2.24 -4.39
N ALA A 61 15.67 -2.89 -3.80
CA ALA A 61 14.73 -2.25 -2.88
C ALA A 61 15.42 -1.74 -1.61
N GLY A 62 16.38 -2.50 -1.09
CA GLY A 62 17.29 -2.08 -0.02
C GLY A 62 16.65 -1.89 1.35
N PHE A 63 15.51 -2.54 1.67
CA PHE A 63 14.95 -2.47 3.02
C PHE A 63 15.78 -3.32 4.00
N PRO A 64 16.27 -2.72 5.11
CA PRO A 64 16.98 -3.44 6.17
C PRO A 64 16.13 -4.57 6.76
N PHE A 65 16.72 -5.76 6.96
CA PHE A 65 16.00 -6.93 7.46
C PHE A 65 15.45 -6.70 8.87
N GLU A 66 16.11 -5.89 9.68
CA GLU A 66 15.76 -5.54 11.07
C GLU A 66 14.38 -4.87 11.19
N LEU A 67 13.91 -4.25 10.10
CA LEU A 67 12.59 -3.63 10.01
C LEU A 67 11.46 -4.65 9.80
N TYR A 68 11.76 -5.90 9.41
CA TYR A 68 10.76 -6.93 9.15
C TYR A 68 11.23 -8.33 9.59
N ASP A 69 12.13 -8.39 10.57
CA ASP A 69 12.71 -9.61 11.15
C ASP A 69 11.73 -10.44 11.99
N SER A 70 10.55 -9.89 12.26
CA SER A 70 9.46 -10.48 13.03
C SER A 70 8.13 -10.13 12.42
N GLU A 71 7.11 -10.96 12.66
CA GLU A 71 5.79 -10.80 12.04
C GLU A 71 5.17 -9.43 12.32
N CYS A 72 5.21 -8.96 13.57
CA CYS A 72 4.67 -7.66 13.97
C CYS A 72 5.32 -6.51 13.19
N LYS A 73 6.65 -6.50 13.10
CA LYS A 73 7.38 -5.46 12.37
C LYS A 73 7.12 -5.55 10.87
N ARG A 74 7.10 -6.77 10.30
CA ARG A 74 6.75 -7.00 8.89
C ARG A 74 5.39 -6.42 8.55
N VAL A 75 4.36 -6.70 9.37
CA VAL A 75 3.01 -6.17 9.16
C VAL A 75 3.01 -4.64 9.22
N ALA A 76 3.75 -4.03 10.15
CA ALA A 76 3.90 -2.58 10.22
C ALA A 76 4.56 -1.96 8.97
N VAL A 77 5.59 -2.61 8.42
CA VAL A 77 6.24 -2.19 7.16
C VAL A 77 5.30 -2.34 5.97
N VAL A 78 4.61 -3.47 5.86
CA VAL A 78 3.60 -3.74 4.81
C VAL A 78 2.51 -2.68 4.81
N ASP A 79 1.98 -2.33 5.99
CA ASP A 79 0.98 -1.27 6.15
C ASP A 79 1.54 0.11 5.73
N PHE A 80 2.75 0.46 6.18
CA PHE A 80 3.39 1.73 5.83
C PHE A 80 3.53 1.87 4.31
N LEU A 81 4.07 0.84 3.65
CA LEU A 81 4.27 0.81 2.21
C LEU A 81 2.94 0.84 1.45
N THR A 82 1.91 0.14 1.93
CA THR A 82 0.57 0.17 1.33
C THR A 82 -0.01 1.59 1.35
N ARG A 83 0.07 2.27 2.51
CA ARG A 83 -0.40 3.66 2.64
C ARG A 83 0.42 4.62 1.79
N LEU A 84 1.74 4.42 1.73
CA LEU A 84 2.62 5.24 0.90
C LEU A 84 2.31 5.05 -0.60
N PHE A 85 2.10 3.82 -1.06
CA PHE A 85 1.67 3.52 -2.42
C PHE A 85 0.35 4.22 -2.74
N GLY A 86 -0.65 4.11 -1.84
CA GLY A 86 -1.94 4.78 -1.97
C GLY A 86 -1.85 6.32 -2.02
N ARG A 87 -0.95 6.92 -1.22
CA ARG A 87 -0.66 8.36 -1.28
C ARG A 87 -0.01 8.74 -2.60
N ASN A 88 0.95 7.95 -3.07
CA ASN A 88 1.66 8.20 -4.32
C ASN A 88 0.77 8.01 -5.55
N ILE A 89 -0.22 7.11 -5.50
CA ILE A 89 -1.31 7.07 -6.48
C ILE A 89 -1.98 8.45 -6.52
N LYS A 90 -2.46 8.98 -5.40
CA LYS A 90 -3.13 10.29 -5.38
C LYS A 90 -2.24 11.45 -5.83
N LYS A 91 -0.94 11.39 -5.52
CA LYS A 91 0.06 12.40 -5.88
C LYS A 91 0.36 12.44 -7.39
N TYR A 92 0.47 11.26 -8.02
CA TYR A 92 0.93 11.13 -9.42
C TYR A 92 -0.16 10.81 -10.41
N HIS A 93 -1.32 10.38 -9.95
CA HIS A 93 -2.46 10.09 -10.79
C HIS A 93 -3.02 11.40 -11.37
N SER A 94 -2.98 11.51 -12.69
CA SER A 94 -3.74 12.49 -13.42
C SER A 94 -5.08 11.87 -13.82
N LYS A 95 -6.15 12.67 -13.77
CA LYS A 95 -7.48 12.20 -14.19
C LYS A 95 -7.45 11.86 -15.68
N ILE A 96 -7.51 10.57 -16.00
CA ILE A 96 -7.69 10.08 -17.35
C ILE A 96 -9.19 10.01 -17.61
N TYR A 97 -9.66 10.80 -18.56
CA TYR A 97 -11.06 10.74 -19.00
C TYR A 97 -11.26 9.52 -19.89
N GLY A 98 -12.36 8.80 -19.66
CA GLY A 98 -12.70 7.61 -20.41
C GLY A 98 -13.95 6.93 -19.85
N THR A 99 -14.25 5.75 -20.37
CA THR A 99 -15.42 4.95 -20.02
C THR A 99 -15.16 4.07 -18.81
N GLY A 100 -16.16 3.92 -17.93
CA GLY A 100 -16.08 3.04 -16.77
C GLY A 100 -14.94 3.41 -15.82
N LYS A 101 -14.06 2.46 -15.53
CA LYS A 101 -12.94 2.62 -14.58
C LYS A 101 -11.66 3.14 -15.25
N SER A 102 -11.77 3.79 -16.40
CA SER A 102 -10.61 4.25 -17.18
C SER A 102 -9.61 5.04 -16.35
N GLY A 103 -8.36 4.56 -16.35
CA GLY A 103 -7.24 5.17 -15.66
C GLY A 103 -7.22 5.02 -14.15
N LEU A 104 -8.19 4.33 -13.55
CA LEU A 104 -8.21 4.09 -12.11
C LEU A 104 -6.99 3.28 -11.68
N ILE A 105 -6.35 3.65 -10.57
CA ILE A 105 -5.31 2.83 -9.92
C ILE A 105 -5.74 2.66 -8.47
N LEU A 106 -5.85 1.42 -8.00
CA LEU A 106 -6.27 1.10 -6.63
C LEU A 106 -5.30 0.14 -5.98
N ILE A 107 -4.95 0.38 -4.74
CA ILE A 107 -4.32 -0.61 -3.87
C ILE A 107 -5.27 -0.90 -2.71
N ASP A 108 -5.36 -2.16 -2.30
CA ASP A 108 -6.15 -2.53 -1.12
C ASP A 108 -5.57 -1.82 0.11
N SER A 109 -6.31 -0.85 0.62
CA SER A 109 -5.88 0.05 1.69
C SER A 109 -6.84 -0.02 2.86
N CYS A 110 -6.34 0.36 4.03
CA CYS A 110 -7.00 0.15 5.30
C CYS A 110 -7.37 1.43 6.01
N GLY A 111 -8.25 1.29 7.01
CA GLY A 111 -8.64 2.35 7.93
C GLY A 111 -7.50 2.75 8.86
N GLN A 112 -7.80 2.95 10.14
CA GLN A 112 -6.78 3.34 11.11
C GLN A 112 -5.97 2.14 11.62
N GLU A 113 -6.46 0.92 11.40
CA GLU A 113 -5.87 -0.32 11.89
C GLU A 113 -4.71 -0.78 11.01
N ILE A 114 -3.68 -1.32 11.66
CA ILE A 114 -2.57 -2.02 11.03
C ILE A 114 -2.91 -3.52 11.02
N LEU A 115 -3.23 -4.07 9.84
CA LEU A 115 -3.56 -5.49 9.66
C LEU A 115 -2.66 -6.12 8.60
N ASP A 116 -2.39 -7.41 8.73
CA ASP A 116 -1.67 -8.16 7.71
C ASP A 116 -2.50 -8.26 6.42
N ARG A 117 -1.87 -8.00 5.29
CA ARG A 117 -2.50 -7.90 3.97
C ARG A 117 -1.58 -8.39 2.87
N THR A 118 -2.17 -8.63 1.72
CA THR A 118 -1.45 -9.07 0.52
C THR A 118 -1.15 -7.93 -0.47
N SER A 119 -1.58 -6.70 -0.17
CA SER A 119 -1.32 -5.49 -0.97
C SER A 119 0.17 -5.22 -1.16
N ILE A 120 0.96 -5.47 -0.12
CA ILE A 120 2.42 -5.46 -0.16
C ILE A 120 2.92 -6.78 0.41
N VAL A 121 3.91 -7.38 -0.24
CA VAL A 121 4.67 -8.52 0.27
C VAL A 121 6.13 -8.09 0.39
N ILE A 122 6.75 -8.36 1.53
CA ILE A 122 8.17 -8.13 1.75
C ILE A 122 8.80 -9.36 2.39
N ASP A 123 9.93 -9.78 1.83
CA ASP A 123 10.78 -10.85 2.35
C ASP A 123 12.25 -10.58 2.01
N LYS A 124 13.15 -11.52 2.35
CA LYS A 124 14.60 -11.37 2.12
C LYS A 124 14.98 -11.32 0.63
N LYS A 125 14.08 -11.71 -0.27
CA LYS A 125 14.32 -11.79 -1.72
C LYS A 125 13.67 -10.64 -2.47
N LYS A 126 12.50 -10.15 -2.03
CA LYS A 126 11.75 -9.14 -2.78
C LYS A 126 10.84 -8.24 -1.94
N VAL A 127 10.47 -7.12 -2.57
CA VAL A 127 9.27 -6.34 -2.25
C VAL A 127 8.32 -6.40 -3.44
N GLU A 128 7.05 -6.70 -3.19
CA GLU A 128 6.02 -6.83 -4.22
C GLU A 128 4.80 -5.99 -3.85
N ALA A 129 4.33 -5.15 -4.77
CA ALA A 129 3.05 -4.45 -4.66
C ALA A 129 2.00 -5.10 -5.54
N ARG A 130 0.79 -5.33 -4.99
CA ARG A 130 -0.36 -5.88 -5.69
C ARG A 130 -1.47 -4.84 -5.72
N PHE A 131 -1.91 -4.48 -6.91
CA PHE A 131 -2.85 -3.38 -7.11
C PHE A 131 -3.68 -3.63 -8.38
N GLU A 132 -4.65 -2.75 -8.61
CA GLU A 132 -5.56 -2.84 -9.73
C GLU A 132 -5.39 -1.62 -10.64
N VAL A 133 -5.50 -1.83 -11.94
CA VAL A 133 -5.45 -0.78 -12.96
C VAL A 133 -6.67 -0.89 -13.86
N GLY A 134 -7.46 0.18 -13.90
CA GLY A 134 -8.54 0.34 -14.84
C GLY A 134 -8.00 0.73 -16.21
N LEU A 135 -8.01 -0.21 -17.16
CA LEU A 135 -7.42 0.02 -18.48
C LEU A 135 -8.26 1.02 -19.30
N PRO A 136 -7.66 2.14 -19.78
CA PRO A 136 -8.38 3.23 -20.45
C PRO A 136 -9.12 2.86 -21.74
N ALA A 137 -10.34 3.37 -21.90
CA ALA A 137 -11.12 3.20 -23.13
C ALA A 137 -12.10 4.36 -23.40
N SER A 138 -12.43 4.56 -24.68
CA SER A 138 -13.55 5.38 -25.14
C SER A 138 -14.63 4.47 -25.71
N GLY A 139 -15.74 4.30 -24.98
CA GLY A 139 -16.68 3.21 -25.21
C GLY A 139 -15.97 1.88 -25.04
N ARG A 140 -15.94 1.06 -26.10
CA ARG A 140 -15.20 -0.22 -26.16
C ARG A 140 -13.89 -0.13 -26.95
N THR A 141 -13.45 1.08 -27.27
CA THR A 141 -12.23 1.32 -28.04
C THR A 141 -11.08 1.64 -27.09
N ILE A 142 -9.96 0.93 -27.25
CA ILE A 142 -8.78 1.06 -26.41
C ILE A 142 -8.14 2.45 -26.58
N MET A 143 -7.79 3.07 -25.45
CA MET A 143 -6.98 4.29 -25.41
C MET A 143 -5.53 3.92 -25.02
N GLY A 144 -4.80 3.36 -25.97
CA GLY A 144 -3.45 2.80 -25.78
C GLY A 144 -2.45 3.86 -25.32
N ARG A 145 -2.56 5.09 -25.83
CA ARG A 145 -1.73 6.23 -25.37
C ARG A 145 -1.93 6.54 -23.89
N CYS A 146 -3.16 6.53 -23.41
CA CYS A 146 -3.44 6.75 -21.99
C CYS A 146 -2.96 5.58 -21.12
N ALA A 147 -3.09 4.34 -21.61
CA ALA A 147 -2.52 3.18 -20.94
C ALA A 147 -0.99 3.30 -20.84
N LYS A 148 -0.32 3.77 -21.89
CA LYS A 148 1.12 4.04 -21.89
C LYS A 148 1.50 5.06 -20.81
N THR A 149 0.77 6.17 -20.68
CA THR A 149 1.00 7.14 -19.60
C THR A 149 0.92 6.47 -18.21
N ILE A 150 -0.04 5.58 -17.99
CA ILE A 150 -0.13 4.84 -16.71
C ILE A 150 1.13 3.98 -16.49
N PHE A 151 1.48 3.12 -17.44
CA PHE A 151 2.54 2.13 -17.27
C PHE A 151 3.96 2.71 -17.33
N PHE A 152 4.19 3.76 -18.12
CA PHE A 152 5.52 4.30 -18.42
C PHE A 152 5.79 5.67 -17.82
N GLU A 153 4.79 6.38 -17.28
CA GLU A 153 4.98 7.68 -16.65
C GLU A 153 4.50 7.71 -15.19
N THR A 154 3.30 7.21 -14.91
CA THR A 154 2.71 7.26 -13.56
C THR A 154 3.27 6.16 -12.65
N LEU A 155 3.20 4.89 -13.05
CA LEU A 155 3.65 3.76 -12.23
C LEU A 155 5.15 3.82 -11.89
N PRO A 156 6.07 4.18 -12.81
CA PRO A 156 7.49 4.29 -12.45
C PRO A 156 7.76 5.29 -11.31
N LYS A 157 7.01 6.40 -11.24
CA LYS A 157 7.13 7.38 -10.15
C LYS A 157 6.63 6.82 -8.82
N ILE A 158 5.48 6.14 -8.83
CA ILE A 158 4.91 5.49 -7.65
C ILE A 158 5.86 4.43 -7.11
N VAL A 159 6.38 3.57 -7.99
CA VAL A 159 7.34 2.51 -7.65
C VAL A 159 8.61 3.08 -7.05
N SER A 160 9.20 4.09 -7.71
CA SER A 160 10.41 4.75 -7.23
C SER A 160 10.24 5.31 -5.82
N GLU A 161 9.12 5.99 -5.54
CA GLU A 161 8.86 6.64 -4.25
C GLU A 161 8.16 5.74 -3.22
N THR A 162 8.11 4.42 -3.44
CA THR A 162 7.50 3.49 -2.47
C THR A 162 8.32 2.23 -2.27
N LEU A 163 8.78 1.59 -3.34
CA LEU A 163 9.41 0.26 -3.27
C LEU A 163 10.93 0.31 -3.16
N PHE A 164 11.52 1.51 -3.01
CA PHE A 164 12.95 1.70 -2.79
C PHE A 164 13.17 2.42 -1.47
N PHE A 165 13.83 1.75 -0.52
CA PHE A 165 14.06 2.25 0.83
C PHE A 165 14.72 3.64 0.81
N LYS A 166 15.73 3.86 -0.03
CA LYS A 166 16.43 5.14 -0.17
C LYS A 166 15.53 6.35 -0.52
N ASN A 167 14.34 6.11 -1.06
CA ASN A 167 13.43 7.15 -1.55
C ASN A 167 12.24 7.41 -0.61
N ILE A 168 12.18 6.74 0.54
CA ILE A 168 11.09 6.88 1.50
C ILE A 168 11.57 7.56 2.79
N ASP A 169 10.63 8.06 3.60
CA ASP A 169 10.95 8.62 4.91
C ASP A 169 11.23 7.50 5.92
N HIS A 170 12.52 7.28 6.20
CA HIS A 170 12.99 6.23 7.13
C HIS A 170 12.49 6.48 8.55
N SER A 171 12.47 7.74 8.98
CA SER A 171 12.07 8.12 10.33
C SER A 171 10.60 7.79 10.58
N LEU A 172 9.73 8.11 9.62
CA LEU A 172 8.31 7.77 9.72
C LEU A 172 8.07 6.25 9.71
N MET A 173 8.78 5.50 8.87
CA MET A 173 8.68 4.05 8.85
C MET A 173 9.14 3.44 10.18
N GLU A 174 10.30 3.84 10.68
CA GLU A 174 10.81 3.37 11.97
C GLU A 174 9.85 3.68 13.12
N LYS A 175 9.30 4.90 13.15
CA LYS A 175 8.33 5.30 14.17
C LYS A 175 7.10 4.37 14.16
N GLN A 176 6.58 4.02 12.99
CA GLN A 176 5.45 3.10 12.87
C GLN A 176 5.82 1.68 13.32
N VAL A 177 7.00 1.18 12.94
CA VAL A 177 7.47 -0.14 13.35
C VAL A 177 7.65 -0.21 14.87
N LYS A 178 8.31 0.78 15.47
CA LYS A 178 8.51 0.90 16.93
C LYS A 178 7.16 0.93 17.66
N LEU A 179 6.22 1.74 17.20
CA LEU A 179 4.87 1.81 17.77
C LEU A 179 4.13 0.46 17.69
N SER A 180 4.25 -0.26 16.58
CA SER A 180 3.61 -1.57 16.42
C SER A 180 4.19 -2.59 17.41
N VAL A 181 5.51 -2.58 17.62
CA VAL A 181 6.16 -3.45 18.61
C VAL A 181 5.71 -3.11 20.03
N ASP A 182 5.66 -1.83 20.38
CA ASP A 182 5.17 -1.38 21.70
C ASP A 182 3.73 -1.83 21.95
N GLN A 183 2.83 -1.67 20.96
CA GLN A 183 1.44 -2.13 21.08
C GLN A 183 1.33 -3.64 21.22
N LYS A 184 2.18 -4.41 20.52
CA LYS A 184 2.23 -5.86 20.68
C LYS A 184 2.76 -6.24 22.07
N PHE A 185 3.85 -5.62 22.51
CA PHE A 185 4.44 -5.87 23.82
C PHE A 185 3.42 -5.63 24.94
N LEU A 186 2.70 -4.51 24.88
CA LEU A 186 1.62 -4.19 25.80
C LEU A 186 0.54 -5.28 25.81
N ARG A 187 0.04 -5.65 24.63
CA ARG A 187 -1.01 -6.68 24.51
C ARG A 187 -0.59 -8.05 25.05
N ASP A 188 0.67 -8.44 24.83
CA ASP A 188 1.23 -9.70 25.33
C ASP A 188 1.48 -9.65 26.86
N GLY A 189 1.56 -8.46 27.45
CA GLY A 189 1.76 -8.21 28.88
C GLY A 189 0.47 -8.12 29.70
N ILE A 190 -0.64 -7.65 29.12
CA ILE A 190 -1.92 -7.41 29.81
C ILE A 190 -2.35 -8.58 30.71
N ALA A 191 -2.39 -9.80 30.16
CA ALA A 191 -2.85 -10.97 30.92
C ALA A 191 -1.88 -11.38 32.04
N LYS A 192 -0.58 -11.08 31.90
CA LYS A 192 0.45 -11.41 32.91
C LYS A 192 0.32 -10.53 34.14
N GLU A 193 -0.15 -9.30 33.96
CA GLU A 193 -0.46 -8.35 35.03
C GLU A 193 -1.88 -8.55 35.61
N GLY A 194 -2.59 -9.63 35.22
CA GLY A 194 -3.94 -9.90 35.69
C GLY A 194 -5.00 -8.94 35.13
N LEU A 195 -4.68 -8.21 34.07
CA LEU A 195 -5.58 -7.26 33.41
C LEU A 195 -6.28 -7.90 32.22
N VAL A 196 -7.41 -7.33 31.80
CA VAL A 196 -8.13 -7.70 30.56
C VAL A 196 -8.05 -6.62 29.48
N ALA A 197 -7.75 -5.39 29.88
CA ALA A 197 -7.61 -4.24 29.00
C ALA A 197 -6.69 -3.20 29.65
N PHE A 198 -6.16 -2.32 28.82
CA PHE A 198 -5.38 -1.16 29.23
C PHE A 198 -5.77 0.03 28.34
N VAL A 199 -5.97 1.21 28.96
CA VAL A 199 -6.27 2.46 28.25
C VAL A 199 -5.25 3.50 28.70
N ALA A 200 -4.37 3.90 27.79
CA ALA A 200 -3.31 4.85 28.11
C ALA A 200 -3.90 6.22 28.46
N ASN A 201 -3.36 6.85 29.51
CA ASN A 201 -3.64 8.26 29.80
C ASN A 201 -3.29 9.13 28.58
N GLY A 202 -4.13 10.12 28.28
CA GLY A 202 -4.03 10.95 27.08
C GLY A 202 -4.69 10.38 25.82
N SER A 203 -5.28 9.17 25.88
CA SER A 203 -5.95 8.57 24.71
C SER A 203 -7.17 9.38 24.26
N ILE A 204 -7.32 9.56 22.94
CA ILE A 204 -8.51 10.15 22.32
C ILE A 204 -9.44 9.05 21.84
N LEU A 205 -10.47 8.77 22.65
CA LEU A 205 -11.44 7.70 22.39
C LEU A 205 -12.57 8.12 21.43
N PRO A 206 -13.15 9.34 21.55
CA PRO A 206 -14.22 9.78 20.66
C PRO A 206 -13.77 9.84 19.19
N ARG A 207 -14.67 9.48 18.26
CA ARG A 207 -14.40 9.51 16.82
C ARG A 207 -14.88 10.83 16.21
N GLU A 208 -14.27 11.21 15.09
CA GLU A 208 -14.59 12.44 14.35
C GLU A 208 -16.07 12.51 13.96
N SER A 209 -16.67 11.40 13.52
CA SER A 209 -18.11 11.29 13.23
C SER A 209 -18.54 9.83 13.14
N GLY A 210 -19.85 9.56 13.01
CA GLY A 210 -20.39 8.20 12.83
C GLY A 210 -19.97 7.49 11.54
N ILE A 211 -19.34 8.19 10.59
CA ILE A 211 -18.86 7.64 9.32
C ILE A 211 -17.33 7.70 9.17
N SER A 212 -16.62 8.22 10.17
CA SER A 212 -15.16 8.39 10.14
C SER A 212 -14.51 7.73 11.34
N SER A 213 -13.65 6.75 11.07
CA SER A 213 -12.83 6.11 12.09
C SER A 213 -11.65 6.98 12.55
N LYS A 214 -11.57 8.28 12.25
CA LYS A 214 -10.51 9.17 12.77
C LYS A 214 -10.79 9.63 14.21
N PRO A 215 -9.77 9.99 15.01
CA PRO A 215 -10.00 10.59 16.32
C PRO A 215 -10.67 11.96 16.20
N MET A 216 -11.54 12.30 17.16
CA MET A 216 -12.15 13.62 17.28
C MET A 216 -11.10 14.69 17.59
N MET A 217 -11.18 15.85 16.93
CA MET A 217 -10.36 17.01 17.26
C MET A 217 -10.92 17.70 18.52
N ASP A 218 -10.03 18.25 19.35
CA ASP A 218 -10.38 18.97 20.59
C ASP A 218 -11.19 18.15 21.62
N ALA A 219 -11.04 16.82 21.60
CA ALA A 219 -11.67 15.94 22.58
C ALA A 219 -10.94 15.97 23.94
N VAL A 220 -11.70 15.73 25.01
CA VAL A 220 -11.13 15.54 26.35
C VAL A 220 -10.35 14.22 26.37
N PRO A 221 -9.03 14.23 26.67
CA PRO A 221 -8.25 13.02 26.74
C PRO A 221 -8.68 12.14 27.92
N PHE A 222 -8.60 10.83 27.73
CA PHE A 222 -8.85 9.88 28.81
C PHE A 222 -7.78 10.01 29.91
N MET A 223 -8.21 9.98 31.17
CA MET A 223 -7.35 9.88 32.35
C MET A 223 -7.91 8.81 33.28
N SER A 224 -7.05 7.90 33.73
CA SER A 224 -7.39 6.86 34.70
C SER A 224 -7.69 7.47 36.07
N PRO A 225 -8.62 6.92 36.84
CA PRO A 225 -8.66 7.20 38.27
C PRO A 225 -7.43 6.59 38.96
N GLU A 226 -6.91 7.27 39.98
CA GLU A 226 -5.74 6.82 40.75
C GLU A 226 -5.89 5.39 41.28
N THR A 227 -7.12 4.98 41.63
CA THR A 227 -7.43 3.65 42.18
C THR A 227 -7.30 2.51 41.17
N MET A 228 -7.23 2.81 39.87
CA MET A 228 -7.11 1.82 38.79
C MET A 228 -5.89 2.09 37.90
N GLU A 229 -5.05 3.05 38.27
CA GLU A 229 -3.87 3.39 37.49
C GLU A 229 -2.79 2.32 37.64
N VAL A 230 -2.24 1.90 36.51
CA VAL A 230 -1.14 0.95 36.40
C VAL A 230 -0.19 1.44 35.31
N GLU A 231 1.10 1.12 35.42
CA GLU A 231 2.14 1.60 34.50
C GLU A 231 2.72 0.42 33.71
N PHE A 232 2.95 0.61 32.41
CA PHE A 232 3.71 -0.32 31.57
C PHE A 232 4.98 0.35 31.05
N LYS A 233 6.12 -0.34 31.20
CA LYS A 233 7.38 0.07 30.56
C LYS A 233 7.53 -0.59 29.19
N LEU A 234 7.28 0.19 28.15
CA LEU A 234 7.38 -0.25 26.75
C LEU A 234 8.83 -0.22 26.24
N PRO A 235 9.18 -1.09 25.27
CA PRO A 235 10.52 -1.15 24.67
C PRO A 235 11.01 0.15 24.04
N TYR A 236 10.14 0.90 23.33
CA TYR A 236 10.53 2.11 22.61
C TYR A 236 9.93 3.39 23.18
N HIS A 237 8.64 3.39 23.51
CA HIS A 237 7.97 4.58 24.05
C HIS A 237 8.34 4.90 25.50
N GLY A 238 8.87 3.92 26.26
CA GLY A 238 9.11 4.07 27.69
C GLY A 238 7.84 3.82 28.51
N ASN A 239 7.70 4.51 29.63
CA ASN A 239 6.58 4.30 30.54
C ASN A 239 5.30 4.93 30.01
N ILE A 240 4.19 4.20 30.12
CA ILE A 240 2.82 4.64 29.83
C ILE A 240 1.82 4.17 30.88
#